data_AF-A0A957RIP0-F1
#
_entry.id   AF-A0A957RIP0-F1
#
_cell.length_a   1.000
_cell.length_b   1.000
_cell.length_c   1.000
_cell.angle_alpha   90.00
_cell.angle_beta   90.00
_cell.angle_gamma   90.00
#
_symmetry.space_group_name_H-M   'P 1'
#
loop_
_entity.id
_entity.type
_entity.pdbx_description
1 polymer ?
#
loop_
_entity_poly.entity_id
_entity_poly.type
_entity_poly.pdbx_seq_one_letter_code
_entity_poly.pdbx_strand_id
1 'polypeptide(L)'
;MFAYVLFGMLWILFSDRILSLFSSDSAQLMRWQTYKGWFFIAASAAMLFLLLNRSQTRQRAAQESLAASALQYRLLVDGAQDFAITLLDGAGRIVSWNAGARQITGFENDEVVGQSSAMLYTDEDVVDMVPDQHLQQARRNGRVESDGWCKRKDGSRYWGNTVLTALYRGDGTLYGFLRISRDLTERRVAEEHSHKLNRIHAVLSDVNQMIVRERSLPPLFAQTCQIAVERGGLRMAWIGLVDPTTKAVRPVAHAGVVDGYLEQLHIVLDDSPVGHFSPAQALCRGEVVIVESIADDPRMGPWREHALRLGYTASAAFPLVASG
;
A
#
# COMPACT_ATOMS: atom_id res chain seq x y z
N MET A 1 5.06 -22.93 54.15
CA MET A 1 4.90 -24.39 54.38
C MET A 1 5.63 -24.82 55.66
N PHE A 2 6.93 -24.54 55.81
CA PHE A 2 7.70 -24.86 57.02
C PHE A 2 7.10 -24.35 58.35
N ALA A 3 6.68 -23.09 58.42
CA ALA A 3 6.09 -22.52 59.64
C ALA A 3 4.77 -23.21 60.07
N TYR A 4 4.00 -23.74 59.11
CA TYR A 4 2.74 -24.42 59.39
C TYR A 4 2.97 -25.82 59.96
N VAL A 5 3.94 -26.57 59.41
CA VAL A 5 4.34 -27.89 59.92
C VAL A 5 4.90 -27.76 61.33
N LEU A 6 5.73 -26.74 61.58
CA LEU A 6 6.32 -26.49 62.90
C LEU A 6 5.24 -26.12 63.94
N PHE A 7 4.28 -25.26 63.57
CA PHE A 7 3.15 -24.89 64.41
C PHE A 7 2.23 -26.09 64.68
N GLY A 8 1.96 -26.94 63.69
CA GLY A 8 1.18 -28.16 63.85
C GLY A 8 1.84 -29.16 64.80
N MET A 9 3.16 -29.37 64.67
CA MET A 9 3.93 -30.21 65.61
C MET A 9 3.91 -29.67 67.05
N LEU A 10 4.16 -28.37 67.22
CA LEU A 10 4.10 -27.72 68.53
C LEU A 10 2.71 -27.80 69.14
N TRP A 11 1.66 -27.57 68.37
CA TRP A 11 0.27 -27.67 68.81
C TRP A 11 -0.11 -29.08 69.27
N ILE A 12 0.29 -30.10 68.51
CA ILE A 12 0.03 -31.51 68.86
C ILE A 12 0.69 -31.82 70.21
N LEU A 13 1.98 -31.51 70.37
CA LEU A 13 2.76 -31.84 71.56
C LEU A 13 2.37 -31.05 72.82
N PHE A 14 2.13 -29.74 72.69
CA PHE A 14 1.91 -28.88 73.87
C PHE A 14 0.47 -28.93 74.37
N SER A 15 -0.51 -29.12 73.49
CA SER A 15 -1.92 -29.08 73.90
C SER A 15 -2.32 -30.33 74.71
N ASP A 16 -1.69 -31.49 74.47
CA ASP A 16 -1.98 -32.69 75.27
C ASP A 16 -1.52 -32.51 76.73
N ARG A 17 -0.37 -31.84 76.93
CA ARG A 17 0.15 -31.46 78.26
C ARG A 17 -0.77 -30.49 78.99
N ILE A 18 -1.35 -29.51 78.29
CA ILE A 18 -2.24 -28.52 78.89
C ILE A 18 -3.58 -29.15 79.30
N LEU A 19 -4.13 -30.05 78.47
CA LEU A 19 -5.38 -30.76 78.78
C LEU A 19 -5.24 -31.65 80.03
N SER A 20 -4.08 -32.29 80.22
CA SER A 20 -3.81 -33.08 81.43
C SER A 20 -3.70 -32.28 82.73
N LEU A 21 -3.51 -30.95 82.65
CA LEU A 21 -3.44 -30.06 83.83
C LEU A 21 -4.83 -29.61 84.31
N PHE A 22 -5.86 -29.66 83.45
CA PHE A 22 -7.18 -29.09 83.73
C PHE A 22 -8.26 -30.11 84.14
N SER A 23 -8.08 -31.42 83.87
CA SER A 23 -9.05 -32.43 84.30
C SER A 23 -8.41 -33.78 84.59
N SER A 24 -8.69 -34.36 85.76
CA SER A 24 -8.26 -35.71 86.18
C SER A 24 -9.25 -36.81 85.75
N ASP A 25 -10.37 -36.45 85.11
CA ASP A 25 -11.43 -37.37 84.70
C ASP A 25 -11.19 -37.90 83.27
N SER A 26 -10.86 -39.19 83.19
CA SER A 26 -10.50 -39.91 81.96
C SER A 26 -11.57 -39.84 80.85
N ALA A 27 -12.86 -39.80 81.22
CA ALA A 27 -13.96 -39.75 80.25
C ALA A 27 -14.09 -38.36 79.59
N GLN A 28 -13.77 -37.28 80.32
CA GLN A 28 -13.78 -35.93 79.77
C GLN A 28 -12.56 -35.64 78.90
N LEU A 29 -11.38 -36.12 79.29
CA LEU A 29 -10.15 -35.98 78.50
C LEU A 29 -10.32 -36.56 77.09
N MET A 30 -10.96 -37.74 76.97
CA MET A 30 -11.18 -38.39 75.67
C MET A 30 -12.11 -37.56 74.75
N ARG A 31 -13.14 -36.91 75.31
CA ARG A 31 -14.02 -35.99 74.56
C ARG A 31 -13.27 -34.74 74.11
N TRP A 32 -12.47 -34.14 74.99
CA TRP A 32 -11.67 -32.96 74.66
C TRP A 32 -10.60 -33.22 73.60
N GLN A 33 -9.94 -34.38 73.64
CA GLN A 33 -9.00 -34.78 72.60
C GLN A 33 -9.67 -34.95 71.22
N THR A 34 -10.90 -35.48 71.18
CA THR A 34 -11.66 -35.63 69.94
C THR A 34 -12.02 -34.27 69.34
N TYR A 35 -12.52 -33.33 70.14
CA TYR A 35 -12.84 -31.97 69.68
C TYR A 35 -11.61 -31.21 69.18
N LYS A 36 -10.45 -31.37 69.84
CA LYS A 36 -9.17 -30.80 69.41
C LYS A 36 -8.76 -31.30 68.02
N GLY A 37 -8.85 -32.61 67.78
CA GLY A 37 -8.53 -33.21 66.48
C GLY A 37 -9.44 -32.68 65.36
N TRP A 38 -10.74 -32.60 65.63
CA TRP A 38 -11.71 -32.05 64.67
C TRP A 38 -11.46 -30.58 64.35
N PHE A 39 -11.12 -29.77 65.37
CA PHE A 39 -10.76 -28.37 65.17
C PHE A 39 -9.51 -28.22 64.28
N PHE A 40 -8.47 -29.02 64.52
CA PHE A 40 -7.25 -28.98 63.71
C PHE A 40 -7.51 -29.36 62.25
N ILE A 41 -8.29 -30.42 62.00
CA ILE A 41 -8.68 -30.83 60.64
C ILE A 41 -9.48 -29.71 59.97
N ALA A 42 -10.48 -29.13 60.62
CA ALA A 42 -11.28 -28.05 60.07
C ALA A 42 -10.45 -26.80 59.75
N ALA A 43 -9.54 -26.40 60.65
CA ALA A 43 -8.64 -25.27 60.43
C ALA A 43 -7.65 -25.53 59.28
N SER A 44 -7.10 -26.76 59.19
CA SER A 44 -6.21 -27.17 58.10
C SER A 44 -6.93 -27.17 56.74
N ALA A 45 -8.15 -27.72 56.68
CA ALA A 45 -8.97 -27.77 55.48
C ALA A 45 -9.39 -26.36 55.03
N ALA A 46 -9.83 -25.50 55.96
CA ALA A 46 -10.17 -24.12 55.66
C ALA A 46 -8.97 -23.34 55.13
N MET A 47 -7.78 -23.52 55.72
CA MET A 47 -6.56 -22.88 55.24
C MET A 47 -6.17 -23.38 53.85
N LEU A 48 -6.21 -24.69 53.61
CA LEU A 48 -5.90 -25.27 52.30
C LEU A 48 -6.88 -24.76 51.23
N PHE A 49 -8.18 -24.72 51.56
CA PHE A 49 -9.23 -24.16 50.70
C PHE A 49 -8.96 -22.69 50.36
N LEU A 50 -8.60 -21.86 51.34
CA LEU A 50 -8.27 -20.45 51.11
C LEU A 50 -7.02 -20.27 50.23
N LEU A 51 -5.99 -21.09 50.43
CA LEU A 51 -4.76 -21.04 49.61
C LEU A 51 -5.03 -21.48 48.17
N LEU A 52 -5.76 -22.58 47.99
CA LEU A 52 -6.15 -23.09 46.67
C LEU A 52 -7.04 -22.07 45.94
N ASN A 53 -8.04 -21.50 46.62
CA ASN A 53 -8.88 -20.45 46.04
C ASN A 53 -8.05 -19.23 45.66
N ARG A 54 -7.16 -18.73 46.53
CA ARG A 54 -6.28 -17.61 46.19
C ARG A 54 -5.39 -17.89 44.98
N SER A 55 -4.84 -19.10 44.87
CA SER A 55 -4.03 -19.52 43.71
C SER A 55 -4.85 -19.53 42.43
N GLN A 56 -6.07 -20.09 42.47
CA GLN A 56 -6.96 -20.12 41.31
C GLN A 56 -7.41 -18.73 40.90
N THR A 57 -7.77 -17.85 41.84
CA THR A 57 -8.16 -16.46 41.53
C THR A 57 -7.01 -15.70 40.86
N ARG A 58 -5.77 -15.88 41.34
CA ARG A 58 -4.59 -15.27 40.71
C ARG A 58 -4.35 -15.76 39.30
N GLN A 59 -4.48 -17.06 39.06
CA GLN A 59 -4.34 -17.63 37.71
C GLN A 59 -5.43 -17.11 36.76
N ARG A 60 -6.69 -17.08 37.21
CA ARG A 60 -7.80 -16.55 36.42
C ARG A 60 -7.60 -15.07 36.09
N ALA A 61 -7.29 -14.24 37.08
CA ALA A 61 -7.04 -12.82 36.86
C ALA A 61 -5.85 -12.57 35.91
N ALA A 62 -4.78 -13.38 36.00
CA ALA A 62 -3.65 -13.29 35.07
C ALA A 62 -4.04 -13.73 33.64
N GLN A 63 -4.81 -14.81 33.49
CA GLN A 63 -5.32 -15.26 32.19
C GLN A 63 -6.29 -14.24 31.57
N GLU A 64 -7.20 -13.68 32.35
CA GLU A 64 -8.13 -12.63 31.92
C GLU A 64 -7.37 -11.38 31.49
N SER A 65 -6.36 -10.96 32.25
CA SER A 65 -5.51 -9.83 31.87
C SER A 65 -4.76 -10.09 30.56
N LEU A 66 -4.19 -11.29 30.38
CA LEU A 66 -3.50 -11.66 29.13
C LEU A 66 -4.47 -11.70 27.94
N ALA A 67 -5.65 -12.29 28.14
CA ALA A 67 -6.69 -12.35 27.11
C ALA A 67 -7.21 -10.95 26.75
N ALA A 68 -7.41 -10.08 27.74
CA ALA A 68 -7.82 -8.70 27.53
C ALA A 68 -6.77 -7.91 26.75
N SER A 69 -5.49 -8.02 27.12
CA SER A 69 -4.40 -7.39 26.36
C SER A 69 -4.30 -7.93 24.94
N ALA A 70 -4.38 -9.25 24.74
CA ALA A 70 -4.35 -9.87 23.42
C ALA A 70 -5.51 -9.40 22.53
N LEU A 71 -6.73 -9.31 23.10
CA LEU A 71 -7.89 -8.77 22.40
C LEU A 71 -7.69 -7.30 22.03
N GLN A 72 -7.20 -6.49 22.97
CA GLN A 72 -6.94 -5.07 22.72
C GLN A 72 -5.92 -4.86 21.58
N TYR A 73 -4.81 -5.61 21.57
CA TYR A 73 -3.84 -5.55 20.48
C TYR A 73 -4.46 -5.95 19.14
N ARG A 74 -5.25 -7.02 19.11
CA ARG A 74 -5.94 -7.46 17.90
C ARG A 74 -6.88 -6.39 17.35
N LEU A 75 -7.69 -5.76 18.22
CA LEU A 75 -8.60 -4.68 17.82
C LEU A 75 -7.86 -3.46 17.26
N LEU A 76 -6.72 -3.08 17.85
CA LEU A 76 -5.91 -1.97 17.35
C LEU A 76 -5.33 -2.27 15.95
N VAL A 77 -4.81 -3.49 15.75
CA VAL A 77 -4.22 -3.91 14.48
C VAL A 77 -5.28 -4.11 13.39
N ASP A 78 -6.46 -4.64 13.74
CA ASP A 78 -7.58 -4.82 12.80
C ASP A 78 -8.29 -3.48 12.49
N GLY A 79 -8.27 -2.52 13.41
CA GLY A 79 -8.81 -1.17 13.17
C GLY A 79 -7.98 -0.33 12.20
N ALA A 80 -6.71 -0.66 11.99
CA ALA A 80 -5.81 0.02 11.06
C ALA A 80 -6.02 -0.47 9.61
N GLN A 81 -7.23 -0.28 9.06
CA GLN A 81 -7.63 -0.82 7.75
C GLN A 81 -6.86 -0.20 6.57
N ASP A 82 -6.41 1.05 6.70
CA ASP A 82 -5.58 1.73 5.69
C ASP A 82 -4.17 1.12 5.52
N PHE A 83 -3.82 0.16 6.38
CA PHE A 83 -2.51 -0.48 6.39
C PHE A 83 -2.62 -2.00 6.36
N ALA A 84 -1.87 -2.59 5.43
CA ALA A 84 -1.59 -4.01 5.43
C ALA A 84 -0.48 -4.29 6.45
N ILE A 85 -0.83 -4.91 7.57
CA ILE A 85 0.11 -5.28 8.62
C ILE A 85 0.27 -6.80 8.59
N THR A 86 1.51 -7.23 8.36
CA THR A 86 1.87 -8.63 8.21
C THR A 86 3.06 -8.96 9.09
N LEU A 87 2.94 -10.02 9.89
CA LEU A 87 4.07 -10.60 10.60
C LEU A 87 4.64 -11.74 9.77
N LEU A 88 5.96 -11.75 9.59
CA LEU A 88 6.71 -12.81 8.91
C LEU A 88 7.62 -13.55 9.90
N ASP A 89 7.84 -14.83 9.66
CA ASP A 89 8.88 -15.61 10.36
C ASP A 89 10.29 -15.26 9.85
N GLY A 90 11.31 -15.89 10.43
CA GLY A 90 12.71 -15.67 10.05
C GLY A 90 13.06 -16.10 8.61
N ALA A 91 12.19 -16.87 7.94
CA ALA A 91 12.32 -17.29 6.55
C ALA A 91 11.44 -16.45 5.59
N GLY A 92 10.74 -15.43 6.09
CA GLY A 92 9.86 -14.58 5.27
C GLY A 92 8.48 -15.18 4.99
N ARG A 93 8.06 -16.21 5.74
CA ARG A 93 6.70 -16.76 5.61
C ARG A 93 5.72 -16.01 6.49
N ILE A 94 4.49 -15.86 6.02
CA ILE A 94 3.44 -15.10 6.70
C ILE A 94 2.97 -15.86 7.94
N VAL A 95 3.05 -15.22 9.10
CA VAL A 95 2.59 -15.74 10.40
C VAL A 95 1.27 -15.10 10.82
N SER A 96 1.07 -13.82 10.49
CA SER A 96 -0.14 -13.09 10.83
C SER A 96 -0.51 -12.10 9.74
N TRP A 97 -1.80 -11.83 9.62
CA TRP A 97 -2.42 -11.04 8.56
C TRP A 97 -3.63 -10.27 9.12
N ASN A 98 -3.55 -8.93 9.20
CA ASN A 98 -4.63 -8.11 9.74
C ASN A 98 -5.78 -7.90 8.74
N ALA A 99 -6.87 -7.30 9.21
CA ALA A 99 -8.01 -6.93 8.37
C ALA A 99 -7.63 -5.99 7.19
N GLY A 100 -6.75 -5.01 7.42
CA GLY A 100 -6.29 -4.10 6.36
C GLY A 100 -5.50 -4.82 5.26
N ALA A 101 -4.68 -5.81 5.61
CA ALA A 101 -3.93 -6.59 4.63
C ALA A 101 -4.85 -7.42 3.74
N ARG A 102 -5.95 -7.96 4.29
CA ARG A 102 -7.00 -8.64 3.51
C ARG A 102 -7.70 -7.67 2.56
N GLN A 103 -8.11 -6.51 3.06
CA GLN A 103 -8.81 -5.50 2.25
C GLN A 103 -7.95 -4.96 1.10
N ILE A 104 -6.68 -4.66 1.37
CA ILE A 104 -5.75 -4.15 0.36
C ILE A 104 -5.40 -5.27 -0.63
N THR A 105 -4.99 -6.44 -0.19
CA THR A 105 -4.43 -7.44 -1.12
C THR A 105 -5.48 -8.37 -1.75
N GLY A 106 -6.66 -8.46 -1.14
CA GLY A 106 -7.72 -9.41 -1.53
C GLY A 106 -7.50 -10.85 -1.07
N PHE A 107 -6.41 -11.14 -0.36
CA PHE A 107 -6.14 -12.49 0.17
C PHE A 107 -6.75 -12.70 1.55
N GLU A 108 -7.35 -13.87 1.75
CA GLU A 108 -7.86 -14.30 3.05
C GLU A 108 -6.75 -14.87 3.94
N ASN A 109 -6.96 -14.81 5.26
CA ASN A 109 -5.92 -15.15 6.24
C ASN A 109 -5.49 -16.63 6.14
N ASP A 110 -6.45 -17.54 5.95
CA ASP A 110 -6.24 -18.99 5.78
C ASP A 110 -5.50 -19.36 4.50
N GLU A 111 -5.55 -18.51 3.47
CA GLU A 111 -4.85 -18.71 2.21
C GLU A 111 -3.37 -18.34 2.29
N VAL A 112 -3.02 -17.36 3.14
CA VAL A 112 -1.68 -16.74 3.17
C VAL A 112 -0.81 -17.19 4.32
N VAL A 113 -1.39 -17.57 5.46
CA VAL A 113 -0.60 -18.01 6.61
C VAL A 113 0.22 -19.26 6.25
N GLY A 114 1.52 -19.21 6.52
CA GLY A 114 2.52 -20.22 6.15
C GLY A 114 3.11 -20.07 4.74
N GLN A 115 2.48 -19.26 3.88
CA GLN A 115 2.99 -18.98 2.53
C GLN A 115 4.13 -17.96 2.56
N SER A 116 4.94 -17.97 1.50
CA SER A 116 6.02 -16.98 1.34
C SER A 116 5.44 -15.59 1.05
N SER A 117 5.98 -14.55 1.69
CA SER A 117 5.60 -13.16 1.39
C SER A 117 5.94 -12.71 -0.03
N ALA A 118 6.74 -13.49 -0.77
CA ALA A 118 7.05 -13.26 -2.18
C ALA A 118 5.80 -13.20 -3.07
N MET A 119 4.68 -13.84 -2.67
CA MET A 119 3.42 -13.80 -3.44
C MET A 119 2.82 -12.40 -3.62
N LEU A 120 3.23 -11.45 -2.77
CA LEU A 120 2.77 -10.06 -2.77
C LEU A 120 3.58 -9.15 -3.69
N TYR A 121 4.68 -9.67 -4.24
CA TYR A 121 5.55 -8.97 -5.18
C TYR A 121 5.12 -9.26 -6.62
N THR A 122 5.58 -8.42 -7.54
CA THR A 122 5.41 -8.70 -8.98
C THR A 122 6.25 -9.90 -9.40
N ASP A 123 5.91 -10.51 -10.54
CA ASP A 123 6.64 -11.70 -11.00
C ASP A 123 8.08 -11.31 -11.40
N GLU A 124 8.24 -10.10 -11.93
CA GLU A 124 9.52 -9.48 -12.26
C GLU A 124 10.39 -9.31 -10.99
N ASP A 125 9.82 -8.75 -9.91
CA ASP A 125 10.53 -8.57 -8.64
C ASP A 125 10.94 -9.92 -8.00
N VAL A 126 10.12 -10.96 -8.17
CA VAL A 126 10.43 -12.31 -7.67
C VAL A 126 11.62 -12.90 -8.44
N VAL A 127 11.65 -12.74 -9.77
CA VAL A 127 12.79 -13.16 -10.60
C VAL A 127 14.07 -12.42 -10.21
N ASP A 128 13.96 -11.13 -9.91
CA ASP A 128 15.07 -10.28 -9.49
C ASP A 128 15.46 -10.47 -8.01
N MET A 129 14.83 -11.40 -7.29
CA MET A 129 15.09 -11.73 -5.89
C MET A 129 14.88 -10.56 -4.91
N VAL A 130 14.06 -9.58 -5.30
CA VAL A 130 13.75 -8.38 -4.48
C VAL A 130 13.18 -8.73 -3.09
N PRO A 131 12.29 -9.74 -2.92
CA PRO A 131 11.80 -10.12 -1.59
C PRO A 131 12.92 -10.53 -0.63
N ASP A 132 13.86 -11.34 -1.09
CA ASP A 132 14.98 -11.84 -0.28
C ASP A 132 16.00 -10.73 0.01
N GLN A 133 16.24 -9.84 -0.95
CA GLN A 133 17.07 -8.66 -0.75
C GLN A 133 16.50 -7.76 0.35
N HIS A 134 15.19 -7.50 0.34
CA HIS A 134 14.53 -6.72 1.40
C HIS A 134 14.63 -7.39 2.77
N LEU A 135 14.40 -8.70 2.87
CA LEU A 135 14.58 -9.44 4.14
C LEU A 135 16.02 -9.35 4.64
N GLN A 136 17.01 -9.51 3.75
CA GLN A 136 18.42 -9.41 4.11
C GLN A 136 18.81 -7.99 4.54
N GLN A 137 18.31 -6.97 3.85
CA GLN A 137 18.56 -5.56 4.17
C GLN A 137 17.92 -5.17 5.50
N ALA A 138 16.65 -5.56 5.74
CA ALA A 138 16.00 -5.37 7.03
C ALA A 138 16.76 -6.06 8.15
N ARG A 139 17.27 -7.28 7.92
CA ARG A 139 18.07 -8.00 8.91
C ARG A 139 19.38 -7.28 9.23
N ARG A 140 20.08 -6.75 8.21
CA ARG A 140 21.35 -6.05 8.40
C ARG A 140 21.18 -4.67 9.03
N ASN A 141 20.18 -3.91 8.59
CA ASN A 141 20.01 -2.49 8.92
C ASN A 141 18.94 -2.25 10.00
N GLY A 142 18.23 -3.29 10.43
CA GLY A 142 17.06 -3.22 11.29
C GLY A 142 15.75 -2.90 10.55
N ARG A 143 15.82 -2.14 9.45
CA ARG A 143 14.67 -1.73 8.64
C ARG A 143 15.07 -1.50 7.18
N VAL A 144 14.12 -1.76 6.28
CA VAL A 144 14.15 -1.27 4.88
C VAL A 144 12.80 -0.66 4.54
N GLU A 145 12.82 0.34 3.68
CA GLU A 145 11.65 0.98 3.12
C GLU A 145 11.77 0.98 1.60
N SER A 146 10.68 0.66 0.92
CA SER A 146 10.65 0.49 -0.53
C SER A 146 9.28 0.89 -1.07
N ASP A 147 9.28 1.64 -2.17
CA ASP A 147 8.09 1.93 -2.96
C ASP A 147 8.12 1.09 -4.23
N GLY A 148 6.97 0.51 -4.60
CA GLY A 148 6.90 -0.29 -5.81
C GLY A 148 5.52 -0.85 -6.08
N TRP A 149 5.40 -1.49 -7.25
CA TRP A 149 4.19 -2.23 -7.58
C TRP A 149 4.12 -3.50 -6.73
N CYS A 150 2.96 -3.75 -6.14
CA CYS A 150 2.63 -4.97 -5.42
C CYS A 150 1.48 -5.67 -6.14
N LYS A 151 1.38 -6.99 -5.98
CA LYS A 151 0.38 -7.83 -6.65
C LYS A 151 -0.76 -8.18 -5.69
N ARG A 152 -2.00 -8.03 -6.14
CA ARG A 152 -3.22 -8.49 -5.45
C ARG A 152 -3.58 -9.92 -5.87
N LYS A 153 -4.53 -10.53 -5.15
CA LYS A 153 -5.07 -11.87 -5.45
C LYS A 153 -5.65 -12.00 -6.85
N ASP A 154 -6.36 -10.98 -7.32
CA ASP A 154 -6.99 -10.95 -8.64
C ASP A 154 -6.00 -10.68 -9.80
N GLY A 155 -4.70 -10.51 -9.49
CA GLY A 155 -3.65 -10.19 -10.44
C GLY A 155 -3.51 -8.69 -10.73
N SER A 156 -4.41 -7.83 -10.22
CA SER A 156 -4.25 -6.39 -10.32
C SER A 156 -3.04 -5.92 -9.51
N ARG A 157 -2.49 -4.76 -9.90
CA ARG A 157 -1.32 -4.16 -9.24
C ARG A 157 -1.74 -2.92 -8.46
N TYR A 158 -1.05 -2.67 -7.36
CA TYR A 158 -1.21 -1.45 -6.57
C TYR A 158 0.14 -0.85 -6.22
N TRP A 159 0.21 0.48 -6.11
CA TRP A 159 1.44 1.16 -5.71
C TRP A 159 1.56 1.14 -4.19
N GLY A 160 2.46 0.32 -3.68
CA GLY A 160 2.66 0.13 -2.25
C GLY A 160 3.89 0.89 -1.75
N ASN A 161 3.71 1.69 -0.70
CA ASN A 161 4.84 2.06 0.18
C ASN A 161 4.94 0.98 1.25
N THR A 162 6.05 0.26 1.27
CA THR A 162 6.28 -0.87 2.17
C THR A 162 7.48 -0.63 3.06
N VAL A 163 7.24 -0.86 4.34
CA VAL A 163 8.25 -0.85 5.39
C VAL A 163 8.39 -2.26 5.92
N LEU A 164 9.62 -2.76 5.96
CA LEU A 164 9.95 -4.06 6.54
C LEU A 164 10.96 -3.87 7.67
N THR A 165 10.58 -4.26 8.88
CA THR A 165 11.38 -4.09 10.10
C THR A 165 11.74 -5.46 10.66
N ALA A 166 13.03 -5.70 10.94
CA ALA A 166 13.48 -6.92 11.59
C ALA A 166 13.14 -6.88 13.09
N LEU A 167 12.55 -7.96 13.60
CA LEU A 167 12.19 -8.11 14.99
C LEU A 167 13.15 -9.09 15.66
N TYR A 168 13.66 -8.72 16.84
CA TYR A 168 14.59 -9.55 17.61
C TYR A 168 13.99 -9.90 18.97
N ARG A 169 14.33 -11.09 19.47
CA ARG A 169 14.05 -11.48 20.86
C ARG A 169 15.01 -10.76 21.81
N GLY A 170 14.73 -10.82 23.11
CA GLY A 170 15.56 -10.21 24.15
C GLY A 170 17.01 -10.71 24.21
N ASP A 171 17.30 -11.87 23.60
CA ASP A 171 18.63 -12.47 23.49
C ASP A 171 19.37 -12.08 22.18
N GLY A 172 18.78 -11.21 21.35
CA GLY A 172 19.35 -10.79 20.06
C GLY A 172 19.11 -11.76 18.91
N THR A 173 18.40 -12.88 19.11
CA THR A 173 18.03 -13.79 18.02
C THR A 173 16.91 -13.19 17.17
N LEU A 174 16.98 -13.39 15.84
CA LEU A 174 15.93 -12.92 14.93
C LEU A 174 14.62 -13.67 15.23
N TYR A 175 13.59 -12.93 15.60
CA TYR A 175 12.24 -13.44 15.78
C TYR A 175 11.52 -13.57 14.43
N GLY A 176 11.67 -12.58 13.56
CA GLY A 176 10.99 -12.50 12.28
C GLY A 176 10.99 -11.07 11.74
N PHE A 177 10.01 -10.71 10.92
CA PHE A 177 9.90 -9.38 10.33
C PHE A 177 8.48 -8.83 10.44
N LEU A 178 8.35 -7.54 10.70
CA LEU A 178 7.10 -6.80 10.59
C LEU A 178 7.08 -6.07 9.26
N ARG A 179 6.14 -6.43 8.39
CA ARG A 179 5.84 -5.71 7.15
C ARG A 179 4.62 -4.83 7.37
N ILE A 180 4.75 -3.55 7.08
CA ILE A 180 3.63 -2.60 7.02
C ILE A 180 3.62 -2.04 5.60
N SER A 181 2.50 -2.18 4.91
CA SER A 181 2.34 -1.64 3.56
C SER A 181 1.11 -0.75 3.50
N ARG A 182 1.22 0.40 2.83
CA ARG A 182 0.11 1.29 2.53
C ARG A 182 -0.13 1.32 1.03
N ASP A 183 -1.38 1.21 0.64
CA ASP A 183 -1.80 1.43 -0.74
C ASP A 183 -1.85 2.94 -1.03
N LEU A 184 -1.06 3.39 -2.00
CA LEU A 184 -0.99 4.79 -2.44
C LEU A 184 -1.55 4.98 -3.85
N THR A 185 -2.26 3.98 -4.40
CA THR A 185 -2.75 4.00 -5.78
C THR A 185 -3.70 5.17 -6.02
N GLU A 186 -4.72 5.36 -5.17
CA GLU A 186 -5.68 6.46 -5.31
C GLU A 186 -5.00 7.83 -5.23
N ARG A 187 -4.06 7.98 -4.30
CA ARG A 187 -3.30 9.22 -4.13
C ARG A 187 -2.47 9.52 -5.38
N ARG A 188 -1.78 8.53 -5.93
CA ARG A 188 -0.99 8.69 -7.14
C ARG A 188 -1.87 9.06 -8.34
N VAL A 189 -3.01 8.39 -8.50
CA VAL A 189 -3.97 8.72 -9.57
C VAL A 189 -4.50 10.14 -9.42
N ALA A 190 -4.82 10.57 -8.20
CA ALA A 190 -5.26 11.93 -7.92
C ALA A 190 -4.16 12.97 -8.22
N GLU A 191 -2.92 12.70 -7.79
CA GLU A 191 -1.76 13.56 -8.07
C GLU A 191 -1.49 13.65 -9.58
N GLU A 192 -1.49 12.53 -10.31
CA GLU A 192 -1.34 12.50 -11.78
C GLU A 192 -2.47 13.28 -12.48
N HIS A 193 -3.71 13.14 -12.01
CA HIS A 193 -4.84 13.89 -12.54
C HIS A 193 -4.70 15.40 -12.29
N SER A 194 -4.33 15.82 -11.07
CA SER A 194 -4.06 17.22 -10.74
C SER A 194 -2.91 17.79 -11.56
N HIS A 195 -1.83 17.04 -11.74
CA HIS A 195 -0.71 17.44 -12.60
C HIS A 195 -1.15 17.64 -14.06
N LYS A 196 -1.97 16.72 -14.58
CA LYS A 196 -2.53 16.83 -15.94
C LYS A 196 -3.41 18.07 -16.10
N LEU A 197 -4.29 18.34 -15.14
CA LEU A 197 -5.15 19.54 -15.15
C LEU A 197 -4.33 20.82 -15.08
N ASN A 198 -3.39 20.92 -14.14
CA ASN A 198 -2.50 22.08 -14.01
C ASN A 198 -1.71 22.34 -15.29
N ARG A 199 -1.25 21.28 -15.96
CA ARG A 199 -0.56 21.38 -17.24
C ARG A 199 -1.43 22.00 -18.33
N ILE A 200 -2.68 21.54 -18.46
CA ILE A 200 -3.63 22.07 -19.45
C ILE A 200 -3.97 23.54 -19.13
N HIS A 201 -4.25 23.86 -17.86
CA HIS A 201 -4.53 25.23 -17.43
C HIS A 201 -3.38 26.19 -17.70
N ALA A 202 -2.13 25.78 -17.47
CA ALA A 202 -0.96 26.60 -17.75
C ALA A 202 -0.83 26.93 -19.24
N VAL A 203 -0.95 25.93 -20.12
CA VAL A 203 -0.92 26.13 -21.58
C VAL A 203 -2.01 27.11 -22.02
N LEU A 204 -3.25 26.90 -21.58
CA LEU A 204 -4.37 27.78 -21.93
C LEU A 204 -4.15 29.22 -21.46
N SER A 205 -3.67 29.40 -20.23
CA SER A 205 -3.40 30.73 -19.66
C SER A 205 -2.33 31.47 -20.46
N ASP A 206 -1.22 30.82 -20.80
CA ASP A 206 -0.11 31.48 -21.51
C ASP A 206 -0.49 31.80 -22.96
N VAL A 207 -1.18 30.88 -23.65
CA VAL A 207 -1.68 31.14 -25.00
C VAL A 207 -2.67 32.30 -24.99
N ASN A 208 -3.60 32.35 -24.02
CA ASN A 208 -4.55 33.45 -23.89
C ASN A 208 -3.84 34.80 -23.63
N GLN A 209 -2.84 34.82 -22.74
CA GLN A 209 -2.04 36.03 -22.51
C GLN A 209 -1.27 36.45 -23.77
N MET A 210 -0.81 35.49 -24.56
CA MET A 210 -0.11 35.77 -25.80
C MET A 210 -1.03 36.37 -26.86
N ILE A 211 -2.22 35.79 -27.05
CA ILE A 211 -3.24 36.30 -27.99
C ILE A 211 -3.60 37.76 -27.68
N VAL A 212 -3.67 38.14 -26.40
CA VAL A 212 -4.00 39.51 -26.00
C VAL A 212 -2.86 40.51 -26.29
N ARG A 213 -1.60 40.06 -26.27
CA ARG A 213 -0.42 40.92 -26.40
C ARG A 213 0.13 40.99 -27.83
N GLU A 214 0.05 39.89 -28.56
CA GLU A 214 0.60 39.75 -29.89
C GLU A 214 -0.42 40.14 -30.96
N ARG A 215 -0.04 41.03 -31.87
CA ARG A 215 -0.93 41.56 -32.93
C ARG A 215 -0.67 40.93 -34.29
N SER A 216 0.27 40.00 -34.37
CA SER A 216 0.67 39.35 -35.62
C SER A 216 0.66 37.82 -35.51
N LEU A 217 0.15 37.17 -36.56
CA LEU A 217 -0.06 35.72 -36.57
C LEU A 217 1.23 34.88 -36.55
N PRO A 218 2.31 35.22 -37.30
CA PRO A 218 3.51 34.38 -37.33
C PRO A 218 4.18 34.16 -35.96
N PRO A 219 4.49 35.20 -35.15
CA PRO A 219 5.06 34.98 -33.82
C PRO A 219 4.08 34.31 -32.86
N LEU A 220 2.78 34.60 -32.98
CA LEU A 220 1.74 33.94 -32.19
C LEU A 220 1.73 32.42 -32.41
N PHE A 221 1.82 31.97 -33.67
CA PHE A 221 1.85 30.55 -34.00
C PHE A 221 3.11 29.85 -33.49
N ALA A 222 4.28 30.47 -33.69
CA ALA A 222 5.55 29.92 -33.22
C ALA A 222 5.55 29.75 -31.69
N GLN A 223 5.14 30.77 -30.96
CA GLN A 223 5.12 30.73 -29.49
C GLN A 223 4.04 29.78 -28.95
N THR A 224 2.89 29.67 -29.62
CA THR A 224 1.85 28.70 -29.25
C THR A 224 2.38 27.26 -29.36
N CYS A 225 3.09 26.93 -30.45
CA CYS A 225 3.75 25.63 -30.59
C CYS A 225 4.77 25.40 -29.47
N GLN A 226 5.56 26.41 -29.14
CA GLN A 226 6.58 26.34 -28.10
C GLN A 226 5.97 26.09 -26.70
N ILE A 227 4.90 26.81 -26.34
CA ILE A 227 4.17 26.61 -25.08
C ILE A 227 3.60 25.18 -25.00
N ALA A 228 3.03 24.68 -26.10
CA ALA A 228 2.46 23.35 -26.16
C ALA A 228 3.50 22.24 -25.93
N VAL A 229 4.75 22.44 -26.38
CA VAL A 229 5.87 21.52 -26.14
C VAL A 229 6.43 21.67 -24.72
N GLU A 230 6.86 22.87 -24.36
CA GLU A 230 7.61 23.11 -23.11
C GLU A 230 6.73 22.96 -21.86
N ARG A 231 5.51 23.49 -21.91
CA ARG A 231 4.57 23.44 -20.77
C ARG A 231 3.55 22.32 -20.94
N GLY A 232 3.04 22.13 -22.14
CA GLY A 232 2.09 21.06 -22.44
C GLY A 232 2.71 19.66 -22.41
N GLY A 233 4.05 19.56 -22.42
CA GLY A 233 4.77 18.29 -22.41
C GLY A 233 4.53 17.45 -23.66
N LEU A 234 4.11 18.09 -24.76
CA LEU A 234 3.99 17.44 -26.06
C LEU A 234 5.39 17.28 -26.66
N ARG A 235 5.63 16.14 -27.30
CA ARG A 235 6.93 15.89 -27.96
C ARG A 235 7.17 16.81 -29.16
N MET A 236 6.08 17.23 -29.80
CA MET A 236 6.07 18.12 -30.96
C MET A 236 4.70 18.80 -31.07
N ALA A 237 4.69 20.04 -31.54
CA ALA A 237 3.49 20.76 -31.95
C ALA A 237 3.78 21.57 -33.22
N TRP A 238 2.80 21.66 -34.12
CA TRP A 238 2.92 22.44 -35.35
C TRP A 238 1.58 23.04 -35.77
N ILE A 239 1.63 24.15 -36.51
CA ILE A 239 0.47 24.81 -37.10
C ILE A 239 0.68 24.86 -38.60
N GLY A 240 -0.35 24.44 -39.34
CA GLY A 240 -0.40 24.52 -40.80
C GLY A 240 -1.51 25.43 -41.27
N LEU A 241 -1.27 26.15 -42.35
CA LEU A 241 -2.29 26.92 -43.07
C LEU A 241 -2.61 26.26 -44.40
N VAL A 242 -3.88 26.30 -44.77
CA VAL A 242 -4.34 25.81 -46.08
C VAL A 242 -4.07 26.90 -47.12
N ASP A 243 -3.35 26.55 -48.17
CA ASP A 243 -3.23 27.39 -49.36
C ASP A 243 -4.56 27.37 -50.13
N PRO A 244 -5.22 28.53 -50.34
CA PRO A 244 -6.54 28.59 -50.94
C PRO A 244 -6.57 28.13 -52.40
N THR A 245 -5.44 28.23 -53.11
CA THR A 245 -5.31 27.88 -54.54
C THR A 245 -4.97 26.41 -54.70
N THR A 246 -3.96 25.93 -53.97
CA THR A 246 -3.46 24.55 -54.14
C THR A 246 -4.15 23.55 -53.23
N LYS A 247 -4.93 24.01 -52.24
CA LYS A 247 -5.53 23.19 -51.17
C LYS A 247 -4.50 22.40 -50.34
N ALA A 248 -3.21 22.70 -50.51
CA ALA A 248 -2.14 22.08 -49.75
C ALA A 248 -2.02 22.73 -48.36
N VAL A 249 -1.80 21.93 -47.34
CA VAL A 249 -1.49 22.41 -45.99
C VAL A 249 0.01 22.67 -45.91
N ARG A 250 0.38 23.92 -45.58
CA ARG A 250 1.79 24.31 -45.39
C ARG A 250 2.06 24.54 -43.91
N PRO A 251 3.03 23.85 -43.30
CA PRO A 251 3.51 24.17 -41.97
C PRO A 251 4.01 25.62 -41.91
N VAL A 252 3.50 26.42 -40.99
CA VAL A 252 3.90 27.83 -40.79
C VAL A 252 4.59 28.05 -39.44
N ALA A 253 4.44 27.12 -38.50
CA ALA A 253 5.11 27.13 -37.22
C ALA A 253 5.23 25.71 -36.68
N HIS A 254 6.29 25.46 -35.91
CA HIS A 254 6.46 24.20 -35.17
C HIS A 254 7.39 24.39 -33.97
N ALA A 255 7.35 23.44 -33.05
CA ALA A 255 8.29 23.31 -31.94
C ALA A 255 8.45 21.83 -31.55
N GLY A 256 9.54 21.50 -30.87
CA GLY A 256 9.84 20.15 -30.39
C GLY A 256 10.67 19.33 -31.38
N VAL A 257 10.65 18.01 -31.20
CA VAL A 257 11.34 17.07 -32.10
C VAL A 257 10.61 17.08 -33.43
N VAL A 258 11.30 17.30 -34.55
CA VAL A 258 10.69 17.30 -35.90
C VAL A 258 11.51 16.46 -36.86
N ASP A 259 12.84 16.62 -36.88
CA ASP A 259 13.79 15.80 -37.66
C ASP A 259 13.35 15.52 -39.11
N GLY A 260 12.84 16.55 -39.75
CA GLY A 260 12.37 16.53 -41.14
C GLY A 260 11.04 15.83 -41.41
N TYR A 261 10.33 15.45 -40.35
CA TYR A 261 8.96 14.91 -40.44
C TYR A 261 8.01 15.85 -41.19
N LEU A 262 8.09 17.15 -40.93
CA LEU A 262 7.20 18.15 -41.55
C LEU A 262 7.52 18.40 -43.02
N GLU A 263 8.76 18.19 -43.48
CA GLU A 263 9.09 18.30 -44.91
C GLU A 263 8.55 17.13 -45.73
N GLN A 264 8.39 15.97 -45.10
CA GLN A 264 7.80 14.77 -45.71
C GLN A 264 6.27 14.75 -45.60
N LEU A 265 5.70 15.67 -44.82
CA LEU A 265 4.28 15.78 -44.58
C LEU A 265 3.59 16.49 -45.76
N HIS A 266 3.22 15.74 -46.78
CA HIS A 266 2.43 16.26 -47.90
C HIS A 266 0.93 16.02 -47.67
N ILE A 267 0.22 17.08 -47.26
CA ILE A 267 -1.23 17.03 -47.03
C ILE A 267 -1.91 17.96 -48.03
N VAL A 268 -2.79 17.40 -48.85
CA VAL A 268 -3.63 18.12 -49.80
C VAL A 268 -5.09 17.82 -49.47
N LEU A 269 -5.92 18.85 -49.39
CA LEU A 269 -7.36 18.71 -49.17
C LEU A 269 -8.04 18.44 -50.51
N ASP A 270 -8.05 17.18 -50.92
CA ASP A 270 -8.71 16.66 -52.11
C ASP A 270 -9.45 15.36 -51.82
N ASP A 271 -10.14 14.79 -52.82
CA ASP A 271 -10.83 13.50 -52.71
C ASP A 271 -9.86 12.30 -52.81
N SER A 272 -8.54 12.52 -52.67
CA SER A 272 -7.56 11.44 -52.72
C SER A 272 -7.62 10.59 -51.44
N PRO A 273 -7.14 9.33 -51.50
CA PRO A 273 -6.97 8.50 -50.31
C PRO A 273 -6.10 9.16 -49.23
N VAL A 274 -5.23 10.11 -49.61
CA VAL A 274 -4.36 10.88 -48.70
C VAL A 274 -5.12 11.99 -47.98
N GLY A 275 -6.10 12.61 -48.65
CA GLY A 275 -7.05 13.55 -48.06
C GLY A 275 -7.96 12.93 -46.98
N HIS A 276 -8.01 11.59 -46.89
CA HIS A 276 -8.76 10.85 -45.88
C HIS A 276 -7.97 10.56 -44.60
N PHE A 277 -6.74 11.05 -44.42
CA PHE A 277 -5.97 10.82 -43.19
C PHE A 277 -6.15 11.92 -42.13
N SER A 278 -5.72 11.65 -40.89
CA SER A 278 -6.24 12.32 -39.67
C SER A 278 -6.21 13.86 -39.66
N PRO A 279 -5.16 14.58 -40.13
CA PRO A 279 -5.17 16.04 -40.08
C PRO A 279 -6.00 16.66 -41.22
N ALA A 280 -6.05 16.00 -42.39
CA ALA A 280 -6.90 16.41 -43.51
C ALA A 280 -8.38 16.21 -43.17
N GLN A 281 -8.74 15.10 -42.51
CA GLN A 281 -10.09 14.86 -42.00
C GLN A 281 -10.53 15.94 -41.02
N ALA A 282 -9.65 16.35 -40.10
CA ALA A 282 -9.96 17.40 -39.12
C ALA A 282 -10.32 18.72 -39.81
N LEU A 283 -9.55 19.10 -40.83
CA LEU A 283 -9.79 20.32 -41.61
C LEU A 283 -11.02 20.22 -42.52
N CYS A 284 -11.23 19.08 -43.19
CA CYS A 284 -12.37 18.89 -44.10
C CYS A 284 -13.71 18.81 -43.36
N ARG A 285 -13.74 18.24 -42.15
CA ARG A 285 -14.96 18.05 -41.35
C ARG A 285 -15.18 19.14 -40.31
N GLY A 286 -14.16 19.95 -40.01
CA GLY A 286 -14.20 20.89 -38.90
C GLY A 286 -14.26 20.22 -37.52
N GLU A 287 -13.86 18.95 -37.43
CA GLU A 287 -13.91 18.14 -36.22
C GLU A 287 -12.50 17.90 -35.67
N VAL A 288 -12.39 17.78 -34.34
CA VAL A 288 -11.13 17.37 -33.72
C VAL A 288 -10.90 15.89 -34.01
N VAL A 289 -9.70 15.56 -34.50
CA VAL A 289 -9.31 14.16 -34.75
C VAL A 289 -8.21 13.77 -33.80
N ILE A 290 -8.45 12.70 -33.04
CA ILE A 290 -7.49 12.12 -32.10
C ILE A 290 -7.11 10.71 -32.57
N VAL A 291 -5.82 10.42 -32.52
CA VAL A 291 -5.21 9.12 -32.75
C VAL A 291 -4.51 8.73 -31.46
N GLU A 292 -5.12 7.80 -30.72
CA GLU A 292 -4.61 7.35 -29.41
C GLU A 292 -3.36 6.48 -29.52
N SER A 293 -3.26 5.67 -30.60
CA SER A 293 -2.09 4.85 -30.92
C SER A 293 -1.76 4.96 -32.40
N ILE A 294 -0.63 5.61 -32.71
CA ILE A 294 -0.13 5.73 -34.10
C ILE A 294 0.26 4.35 -34.67
N ALA A 295 0.72 3.44 -33.81
CA ALA A 295 1.14 2.09 -34.21
C ALA A 295 -0.03 1.28 -34.77
N ASP A 296 -1.20 1.40 -34.14
CA ASP A 296 -2.36 0.55 -34.43
C ASP A 296 -3.36 1.23 -35.38
N ASP A 297 -3.34 2.56 -35.48
CA ASP A 297 -4.34 3.30 -36.25
C ASP A 297 -4.04 3.25 -37.76
N PRO A 298 -4.93 2.67 -38.59
CA PRO A 298 -4.73 2.57 -40.04
C PRO A 298 -4.64 3.93 -40.73
N ARG A 299 -5.22 4.99 -40.15
CA ARG A 299 -5.17 6.36 -40.69
C ARG A 299 -3.76 6.96 -40.65
N MET A 300 -2.84 6.36 -39.91
CA MET A 300 -1.45 6.81 -39.86
C MET A 300 -0.56 6.14 -40.90
N GLY A 301 -1.07 5.22 -41.72
CA GLY A 301 -0.28 4.39 -42.65
C GLY A 301 0.91 5.09 -43.33
N PRO A 302 0.72 6.22 -44.04
CA PRO A 302 1.81 6.90 -44.75
C PRO A 302 2.89 7.52 -43.85
N TRP A 303 2.53 7.90 -42.61
CA TRP A 303 3.41 8.63 -41.70
C TRP A 303 3.85 7.83 -40.48
N ARG A 304 3.26 6.65 -40.25
CA ARG A 304 3.43 5.82 -39.05
C ARG A 304 4.90 5.52 -38.78
N GLU A 305 5.61 5.03 -39.79
CA GLU A 305 6.99 4.59 -39.61
C GLU A 305 7.90 5.75 -39.19
N HIS A 306 7.77 6.91 -39.83
CA HIS A 306 8.54 8.10 -39.48
C HIS A 306 8.13 8.65 -38.10
N ALA A 307 6.83 8.74 -37.83
CA ALA A 307 6.30 9.21 -36.55
C ALA A 307 6.81 8.36 -35.36
N LEU A 308 6.79 7.03 -35.49
CA LEU A 308 7.26 6.11 -34.46
C LEU A 308 8.78 6.22 -34.25
N ARG A 309 9.59 6.40 -35.32
CA ARG A 309 11.04 6.62 -35.19
C ARG A 309 11.36 7.87 -34.35
N LEU A 310 10.55 8.90 -34.48
CA LEU A 310 10.71 10.13 -33.70
C LEU A 310 10.11 10.04 -32.30
N GLY A 311 9.49 8.91 -31.94
CA GLY A 311 8.91 8.67 -30.62
C GLY A 311 7.51 9.25 -30.45
N TYR A 312 6.78 9.55 -31.53
CA TYR A 312 5.38 9.93 -31.46
C TYR A 312 4.52 8.68 -31.30
N THR A 313 3.81 8.57 -30.18
CA THR A 313 2.93 7.43 -29.88
C THR A 313 1.46 7.74 -30.15
N ALA A 314 1.07 9.00 -30.05
CA ALA A 314 -0.28 9.50 -30.26
C ALA A 314 -0.24 10.85 -31.02
N SER A 315 -1.35 11.23 -31.65
CA SER A 315 -1.49 12.51 -32.36
C SER A 315 -2.89 13.08 -32.20
N ALA A 316 -3.01 14.41 -32.24
CA ALA A 316 -4.28 15.11 -32.28
C ALA A 316 -4.19 16.29 -33.23
N ALA A 317 -5.23 16.48 -34.05
CA ALA A 317 -5.36 17.58 -34.99
C ALA A 317 -6.60 18.40 -34.66
N PHE A 318 -6.42 19.71 -34.49
CA PHE A 318 -7.47 20.66 -34.13
C PHE A 318 -7.65 21.66 -35.29
N PRO A 319 -8.83 21.71 -35.92
CA PRO A 319 -9.08 22.68 -36.97
C PRO A 319 -9.20 24.08 -36.37
N LEU A 320 -8.40 25.02 -36.86
CA LEU A 320 -8.50 26.43 -36.51
C LEU A 320 -9.32 27.14 -37.59
N VAL A 321 -10.54 27.55 -37.23
CA VAL A 321 -11.43 28.28 -38.13
C VAL A 321 -11.38 29.76 -37.77
N ALA A 322 -10.94 30.60 -38.70
CA ALA A 322 -11.13 32.04 -38.59
C ALA A 322 -12.56 32.36 -39.04
N SER A 323 -13.41 32.80 -38.12
CA SER A 323 -14.69 33.40 -38.49
C SER A 323 -14.42 34.69 -39.24
N GLY A 324 -14.64 34.69 -40.55
CA GLY A 324 -14.79 35.90 -41.35
C GLY A 324 -16.18 36.48 -41.20
#